data_AF-A0A351KUW3-F1
#
_entry.id   AF-A0A351KUW3-F1
#
_cell.length_a   1.000
_cell.length_b   1.000
_cell.length_c   1.000
_cell.angle_alpha   90.00
_cell.angle_beta   90.00
_cell.angle_gamma   90.00
#
_symmetry.space_group_name_H-M   'P 1'
#
loop_
_entity.id
_entity.type
_entity.pdbx_description
1 polymer ?
#
loop_
_entity_poly.entity_id
_entity_poly.type
_entity_poly.pdbx_seq_one_letter_code
_entity_poly.pdbx_strand_id
1 'polypeptide(L)'
;MSEINDGGPAFPVEVYDFDKDAFVNEKGMTLRDYFAAKAMPTMLDGNGVKITKAHYISRGLDVGDFHGLVARCAYELADRMLEARKCDD
;
A
#
# COMPACT_ATOMS: atom_id res chain seq x y z
N MET A 1 6.95 -16.60 10.41
CA MET A 1 6.62 -15.42 9.59
C MET A 1 5.49 -14.72 10.29
N SER A 2 5.64 -13.44 10.63
CA SER A 2 4.57 -12.64 11.24
C SER A 2 3.41 -12.57 10.25
N GLU A 3 2.17 -12.74 10.71
CA GLU A 3 1.00 -12.46 9.88
C GLU A 3 1.03 -10.99 9.46
N ILE A 4 0.89 -10.74 8.15
CA ILE A 4 0.83 -9.39 7.61
C ILE A 4 -0.55 -8.83 7.96
N ASN A 5 -0.58 -7.72 8.68
CA ASN A 5 -1.82 -6.98 8.92
C ASN A 5 -2.15 -6.16 7.68
N ASP A 6 -3.00 -6.72 6.81
CA ASP A 6 -3.38 -6.13 5.54
C ASP A 6 -4.59 -5.17 5.64
N GLY A 7 -5.22 -5.10 6.83
CA GLY A 7 -6.37 -4.25 7.10
C GLY A 7 -7.69 -4.74 6.50
N GLY A 8 -7.73 -5.96 5.95
CA GLY A 8 -8.89 -6.52 5.27
C GLY A 8 -9.12 -5.98 3.85
N PRO A 9 -10.24 -6.29 3.20
CA PRO A 9 -10.54 -5.84 1.84
C PRO A 9 -10.73 -4.31 1.79
N ALA A 10 -10.08 -3.64 0.84
CA ALA A 10 -10.17 -2.19 0.65
C ALA A 10 -11.58 -1.75 0.21
N PHE A 11 -12.23 -2.57 -0.61
CA PHE A 11 -13.59 -2.38 -1.08
C PHE A 11 -14.33 -3.71 -0.90
N PRO A 12 -15.40 -3.77 -0.08
CA PRO A 12 -16.20 -4.97 0.07
C PRO A 12 -16.84 -5.33 -1.28
N VAL A 13 -16.63 -6.56 -1.74
CA VAL A 13 -17.33 -7.10 -2.91
C VAL A 13 -18.15 -8.29 -2.43
N GLU A 14 -19.47 -8.12 -2.41
CA GLU A 14 -20.41 -9.22 -2.19
C GLU A 14 -20.64 -9.92 -3.53
N VAL A 15 -20.27 -11.19 -3.61
CA VAL A 15 -20.49 -12.04 -4.78
C VAL A 15 -21.43 -13.17 -4.37
N TYR A 16 -22.38 -13.50 -5.23
CA TYR A 16 -23.22 -14.68 -5.00
C TYR A 16 -22.43 -15.94 -5.35
N ASP A 17 -22.18 -16.78 -4.35
CA ASP A 17 -21.54 -18.09 -4.51
C ASP A 17 -22.64 -19.14 -4.75
N PHE A 18 -22.75 -19.61 -5.99
CA PHE A 18 -23.75 -20.61 -6.39
C PHE A 18 -23.55 -21.96 -5.69
N ASP A 19 -22.32 -22.32 -5.31
CA ASP A 19 -22.03 -23.60 -4.65
C ASP A 19 -22.45 -23.55 -3.17
N LYS A 20 -22.42 -22.37 -2.56
CA LYS A 20 -22.81 -22.15 -1.15
C LYS A 20 -24.22 -21.60 -0.96
N ASP A 21 -24.90 -21.28 -2.06
CA ASP A 21 -26.23 -20.63 -2.09
C ASP A 21 -26.30 -19.39 -1.17
N ALA A 22 -25.23 -18.59 -1.18
CA ALA A 22 -25.07 -17.47 -0.26
C ALA A 22 -24.23 -16.34 -0.87
N PHE A 23 -24.43 -15.11 -0.39
CA PHE A 23 -23.49 -14.02 -0.65
C PHE A 23 -22.21 -14.22 0.17
N VAL A 24 -21.07 -14.23 -0.51
CA VAL A 24 -19.74 -14.29 0.09
C VAL A 24 -19.00 -12.99 -0.18
N ASN A 25 -18.15 -12.59 0.76
CA ASN A 25 -17.19 -11.52 0.52
C ASN A 25 -16.04 -12.07 -0.32
N GLU A 26 -15.87 -11.58 -1.55
CA GLU A 26 -14.68 -11.88 -2.33
C GLU A 26 -13.49 -11.03 -1.88
N LYS A 27 -12.31 -11.67 -1.91
CA LYS A 27 -11.05 -11.00 -1.59
C LYS A 27 -10.61 -10.17 -2.79
N GLY A 28 -10.94 -8.88 -2.77
CA GLY A 28 -10.32 -7.86 -3.63
C GLY A 28 -8.91 -7.46 -3.15
N MET A 29 -8.45 -6.27 -3.54
CA MET A 29 -7.22 -5.68 -2.98
C MET A 29 -7.36 -5.45 -1.48
N THR A 30 -6.26 -5.59 -0.74
CA THR A 30 -6.26 -5.29 0.70
C THR A 30 -6.22 -3.78 0.95
N LEU A 31 -6.66 -3.34 2.13
CA LEU A 31 -6.62 -1.92 2.51
C LEU A 31 -5.18 -1.39 2.52
N ARG A 32 -4.22 -2.24 2.91
CA ARG A 32 -2.78 -1.98 2.79
C ARG A 32 -2.36 -1.71 1.35
N ASP A 33 -2.75 -2.56 0.40
CA ASP A 33 -2.41 -2.39 -1.02
C ASP A 33 -3.03 -1.11 -1.58
N TYR A 34 -4.26 -0.79 -1.18
CA TYR A 34 -4.93 0.44 -1.59
C TYR A 34 -4.23 1.70 -1.08
N PHE A 35 -3.82 1.73 0.20
CA PHE A 35 -3.05 2.85 0.74
C PHE A 35 -1.70 3.02 0.06
N ALA A 36 -0.98 1.91 -0.18
CA ALA A 36 0.28 1.95 -0.91
C ALA A 36 0.09 2.48 -2.33
N ALA A 37 -0.90 1.97 -3.07
CA ALA A 37 -1.22 2.44 -4.43
C ALA A 37 -1.60 3.92 -4.47
N LYS A 38 -2.31 4.42 -3.44
CA LYS A 38 -2.69 5.84 -3.34
C LYS A 38 -1.52 6.76 -3.00
N ALA A 39 -0.52 6.25 -2.27
CA ALA A 39 0.68 6.99 -1.90
C ALA A 39 1.70 7.13 -3.05
N MET A 40 1.85 6.10 -3.89
CA MET A 40 2.87 6.06 -4.96
C MET A 40 2.81 7.27 -5.92
N PRO A 41 1.65 7.71 -6.44
CA PRO A 41 1.58 8.86 -7.34
C PRO A 41 2.11 10.15 -6.72
N THR A 42 1.80 10.41 -5.45
CA THR A 42 2.29 11.60 -4.74
C THR A 42 3.79 11.56 -4.48
N MET A 43 4.34 10.36 -4.28
CA MET A 43 5.80 10.14 -4.17
C MET A 43 6.53 10.38 -5.49
N LEU A 44 5.83 10.18 -6.62
CA LEU A 44 6.38 10.32 -7.97
C LEU A 44 6.09 11.70 -8.59
N ASP A 45 5.07 12.43 -8.12
CA ASP A 45 4.73 13.76 -8.61
C ASP A 45 5.71 14.83 -8.11
N GLY A 46 6.16 15.68 -9.05
CA GLY A 46 7.23 16.66 -8.86
C GLY A 46 6.89 17.84 -7.95
N ASN A 47 5.66 17.88 -7.44
CA ASN A 47 5.13 18.91 -6.53
C ASN A 47 5.40 18.60 -5.04
N GLY A 48 5.95 17.41 -4.72
CA GLY A 48 6.36 16.98 -3.38
C GLY A 48 7.87 16.77 -3.23
N VAL A 49 8.28 15.90 -2.28
CA VAL A 49 9.68 15.44 -2.17
C VAL A 49 10.03 14.75 -3.48
N LYS A 50 10.90 15.35 -4.30
CA LYS A 50 11.37 14.74 -5.55
C LYS A 50 12.15 13.47 -5.25
N ILE A 51 11.45 12.34 -5.19
CA ILE A 51 12.05 11.01 -5.22
C ILE A 51 12.47 10.78 -6.67
N THR A 52 13.58 11.41 -7.08
CA THR A 52 14.21 11.17 -8.39
C THR A 52 15.51 10.41 -8.16
N LYS A 53 15.93 9.57 -9.12
CA LYS A 53 17.25 8.91 -9.06
C LYS A 53 18.36 9.89 -8.69
N ALA A 54 18.31 11.11 -9.25
CA ALA A 54 19.27 12.17 -8.95
C ALA A 54 19.27 12.63 -7.48
N HIS A 55 18.12 12.72 -6.82
CA HIS A 55 18.01 13.09 -5.40
C HIS A 55 18.63 12.05 -4.46
N TYR A 56 18.57 10.77 -4.81
CA TYR A 56 19.16 9.70 -4.00
C TYR A 56 20.65 9.50 -4.26
N ILE A 57 21.06 9.60 -5.54
CA ILE A 57 22.48 9.64 -5.90
C ILE A 57 23.19 10.79 -5.17
N SER A 58 22.57 11.98 -5.10
CA SER A 58 23.16 13.13 -4.39
C SER A 58 23.25 12.93 -2.87
N ARG A 59 22.49 11.99 -2.30
CA ARG A 59 22.58 11.59 -0.88
C ARG A 59 23.45 10.35 -0.66
N GLY A 60 24.14 9.87 -1.69
CA GLY A 60 25.02 8.70 -1.62
C GLY A 60 24.28 7.37 -1.45
N LEU A 61 22.98 7.32 -1.78
CA LEU A 61 22.16 6.12 -1.68
C LEU A 61 22.21 5.37 -3.02
N ASP A 62 22.49 4.08 -2.98
CA ASP A 62 22.46 3.20 -4.15
C ASP A 62 21.02 3.10 -4.68
N VAL A 63 20.80 3.64 -5.88
CA VAL A 63 19.51 3.66 -6.58
C VAL A 63 19.37 2.52 -7.59
N GLY A 64 20.18 1.46 -7.46
CA GLY A 64 20.08 0.25 -8.27
C GLY A 64 18.64 -0.27 -8.38
N ASP A 65 17.84 -0.10 -7.32
CA ASP A 65 16.41 -0.44 -7.29
C ASP A 65 15.52 0.74 -6.82
N PHE A 66 15.50 1.81 -7.63
CA PHE A 66 14.61 2.96 -7.39
C PHE A 66 13.13 2.56 -7.24
N HIS A 67 12.65 1.59 -8.02
CA HIS A 67 11.25 1.16 -7.96
C HIS A 67 10.95 0.40 -6.67
N GLY A 68 11.86 -0.47 -6.22
CA GLY A 68 11.75 -1.15 -4.93
C GLY A 68 11.78 -0.18 -3.75
N LEU A 69 12.52 0.92 -3.86
CA LEU A 69 12.50 1.97 -2.84
C LEU A 69 11.13 2.66 -2.75
N VAL A 70 10.55 3.05 -3.88
CA VAL A 70 9.21 3.66 -3.93
C VAL A 70 8.16 2.70 -3.38
N ALA A 71 8.22 1.43 -3.77
CA ALA A 71 7.33 0.40 -3.25
C ALA A 71 7.46 0.24 -1.73
N ARG A 72 8.69 0.19 -1.21
CA ARG A 72 8.95 0.10 0.23
C ARG A 72 8.39 1.28 1.00
N CYS A 73 8.63 2.51 0.53
CA CYS A 73 8.09 3.72 1.17
C CYS A 73 6.56 3.75 1.14
N ALA A 74 5.94 3.33 0.03
CA ALA A 74 4.49 3.26 -0.08
C ALA A 74 3.88 2.26 0.91
N TYR A 75 4.48 1.08 1.06
CA TYR A 75 4.03 0.09 2.05
C TYR A 75 4.29 0.52 3.49
N GLU A 76 5.42 1.17 3.79
CA GLU A 76 5.67 1.71 5.13
C GLU A 76 4.61 2.76 5.51
N LEU A 77 4.24 3.63 4.58
CA LEU A 77 3.18 4.61 4.81
C LEU A 77 1.82 3.91 5.02
N ALA A 78 1.51 2.88 4.22
CA ALA A 78 0.29 2.10 4.40
C ALA A 78 0.22 1.43 5.79
N ASP A 79 1.33 0.86 6.26
CA ASP A 79 1.41 0.22 7.58
C ASP A 79 1.15 1.24 8.71
N ARG A 80 1.70 2.46 8.60
CA ARG A 80 1.43 3.56 9.55
C ARG A 80 -0.02 4.02 9.55
N MET A 81 -0.68 4.02 8.38
CA MET A 81 -2.10 4.36 8.29
C MET A 81 -2.98 3.31 8.97
N LEU A 82 -2.63 2.02 8.85
CA LEU A 82 -3.31 0.94 9.55
C LEU A 82 -3.06 0.98 11.06
N GLU A 83 -1.85 1.32 11.50
CA GLU A 83 -1.54 1.53 12.91
C GLU A 83 -2.34 2.70 13.51
N ALA A 84 -2.38 3.84 12.83
CA ALA A 84 -3.13 5.01 13.29
C ALA A 84 -4.62 4.68 13.52
N ARG A 85 -5.22 3.90 12.62
CA ARG A 85 -6.61 3.44 12.76
C ARG A 85 -6.84 2.62 14.04
N LYS A 86 -5.89 1.77 14.43
CA LYS A 86 -6.01 0.96 15.66
C LYS A 86 -6.00 1.80 16.94
N CYS A 87 -5.51 3.03 16.88
CA CYS A 87 -5.45 3.92 18.04
C CYS A 87 -6.71 4.79 18.19
N ASP A 88 -7.57 4.86 17.17
CA ASP A 88 -8.80 5.65 17.17
C ASP A 88 -10.06 4.83 17.58
N ASP A 89 -9.93 3.50 17.67
CA ASP A 89 -10.94 2.55 18.18
C ASP A 89 -10.72 2.23 19.68
#